data_AF-A0AAP2D5X1-F1
#
_entry.id   AF-A0AAP2D5X1-F1
#
_cell.length_a   1.000
_cell.length_b   1.000
_cell.length_c   1.000
_cell.angle_alpha   90.00
_cell.angle_beta   90.00
_cell.angle_gamma   90.00
#
_symmetry.space_group_name_H-M   'P 1'
#
loop_
_entity.id
_entity.type
_entity.pdbx_description
1 polymer ?
#
loop_
_entity_poly.entity_id
_entity_poly.type
_entity_poly.pdbx_seq_one_letter_code
_entity_poly.pdbx_strand_id
1 'polypeptide(L)' 'MRTLQLNIPDSLAISDMDLIMIVASKLYEDGRLSSGQAAELTGLSKRAFIELLGKYNVSVFGDSLDDLKSDIANA' A
#
# COMPACT_ATOMS: atom_id res chain seq x y z
N MET A 1 -8.40 -18.26 -2.72
CA MET A 1 -8.00 -17.00 -3.40
C MET A 1 -9.13 -16.58 -4.34
N ARG A 2 -9.30 -15.27 -4.57
CA ARG A 2 -10.32 -14.72 -5.48
C ARG A 2 -9.62 -13.85 -6.53
N THR A 3 -10.04 -13.97 -7.78
CA THR A 3 -9.55 -13.14 -8.89
C THR A 3 -10.57 -12.06 -9.24
N LEU A 4 -10.09 -10.84 -9.46
CA LEU A 4 -10.88 -9.69 -9.95
C LEU A 4 -10.41 -9.35 -11.36
N GLN A 5 -11.33 -9.14 -12.29
CA GLN A 5 -11.03 -8.65 -13.64
C GLN A 5 -11.58 -7.24 -13.80
N LEU A 6 -10.74 -6.32 -14.26
CA LEU A 6 -11.07 -4.92 -14.48
C LEU A 6 -10.76 -4.57 -15.93
N ASN A 7 -11.70 -3.90 -16.60
CA ASN A 7 -11.45 -3.31 -17.91
C ASN A 7 -10.99 -1.87 -17.70
N ILE A 8 -9.68 -1.63 -17.83
CA ILE A 8 -9.08 -0.32 -17.65
C ILE A 8 -9.00 0.38 -19.01
N PRO A 9 -9.46 1.64 -19.15
CA PRO A 9 -9.31 2.38 -20.39
C PRO A 9 -7.84 2.69 -20.69
N ASP A 10 -7.41 2.48 -21.95
CA ASP A 10 -6.04 2.80 -22.39
C ASP A 10 -5.69 4.29 -22.22
N SER A 11 -6.71 5.17 -22.19
CA SER A 11 -6.55 6.61 -21.95
C SER A 11 -5.98 6.95 -20.57
N LEU A 12 -6.02 6.01 -19.61
CA LEU A 12 -5.53 6.23 -18.26
C LEU A 12 -3.99 6.19 -18.18
N ALA A 13 -3.31 5.63 -19.19
CA ALA A 13 -1.85 5.58 -19.31
C ALA A 13 -1.14 5.14 -18.01
N ILE A 14 -1.72 4.18 -17.28
CA ILE A 14 -1.19 3.61 -16.04
C ILE A 14 -0.80 2.15 -16.26
N SER A 15 0.29 1.70 -15.63
CA SER A 15 0.68 0.29 -15.72
C SER A 15 -0.16 -0.59 -14.78
N ASP A 16 -0.33 -1.86 -15.14
CA ASP A 16 -0.98 -2.85 -14.28
C ASP A 16 -0.30 -2.94 -12.90
N MET A 17 1.03 -2.82 -12.87
CA MET A 17 1.80 -2.85 -11.63
C MET A 17 1.49 -1.64 -10.74
N ASP A 18 1.37 -0.43 -11.30
CA ASP A 18 1.00 0.75 -10.52
C ASP A 18 -0.42 0.61 -9.95
N LEU A 19 -1.36 0.05 -10.72
CA LEU A 19 -2.72 -0.27 -10.25
C LEU A 19 -2.73 -1.27 -9.09
N ILE A 20 -1.97 -2.37 -9.22
CA ILE A 20 -1.84 -3.38 -8.17
C ILE A 20 -1.21 -2.75 -6.91
N MET A 21 -0.18 -1.92 -7.08
CA MET A 21 0.46 -1.22 -5.97
C MET A 21 -0.50 -0.26 -5.26
N ILE A 22 -1.31 0.52 -6.00
CA ILE A 22 -2.32 1.42 -5.41
C ILE A 22 -3.32 0.63 -4.56
N VAL A 23 -3.81 -0.52 -5.07
CA VAL A 23 -4.76 -1.35 -4.32
C VAL A 23 -4.09 -1.98 -3.09
N ALA A 24 -2.88 -2.53 -3.25
CA ALA A 24 -2.16 -3.17 -2.16
C ALA A 24 -1.77 -2.18 -1.07
N SER A 25 -1.27 -1.00 -1.44
CA SER A 25 -0.87 0.05 -0.51
C SER A 25 -2.08 0.60 0.24
N LYS A 26 -3.21 0.83 -0.46
CA LYS A 26 -4.43 1.33 0.18
C LYS A 26 -5.01 0.34 1.19
N LEU A 27 -5.06 -0.95 0.83
CA LEU A 27 -5.56 -1.98 1.74
C LEU A 27 -4.62 -2.23 2.92
N TYR A 28 -3.32 -1.99 2.75
CA TYR A 28 -2.35 -2.01 3.85
C TYR A 28 -2.54 -0.82 4.80
N GLU A 29 -2.67 0.39 4.25
CA GLU A 29 -2.95 1.63 4.98
C GLU A 29 -4.24 1.51 5.81
N ASP A 30 -5.30 0.95 5.22
CA ASP A 30 -6.58 0.70 5.88
C ASP A 30 -6.53 -0.46 6.92
N GLY A 31 -5.37 -1.09 7.12
CA GLY A 31 -5.19 -2.24 8.02
C GLY A 31 -5.93 -3.51 7.59
N ARG A 32 -6.42 -3.58 6.35
CA ARG A 32 -7.14 -4.73 5.78
C ARG A 32 -6.19 -5.84 5.35
N LEU A 33 -4.99 -5.47 4.91
CA LEU A 33 -3.89 -6.38 4.60
C LEU A 33 -2.72 -6.13 5.54
N SER A 34 -2.11 -7.21 6.02
CA SER A 34 -0.75 -7.11 6.57
C SER A 34 0.25 -6.77 5.47
N SER A 35 1.42 -6.24 5.84
CA SER A 35 2.51 -5.98 4.89
C SER A 35 2.99 -7.22 4.13
N GLY A 36 2.82 -8.43 4.70
CA GLY A 36 3.11 -9.68 4.00
C GLY A 36 2.07 -10.01 2.91
N GLN A 37 0.78 -9.87 3.23
CA GLN A 37 -0.31 -10.12 2.28
C GLN A 37 -0.35 -9.07 1.17
N ALA A 38 -0.07 -7.80 1.49
CA ALA A 38 0.04 -6.75 0.49
C ALA A 38 1.23 -6.99 -0.45
N ALA A 39 2.37 -7.45 0.07
CA ALA A 39 3.50 -7.84 -0.76
C ALA A 39 3.17 -9.03 -1.69
N GLU A 40 2.46 -10.05 -1.18
CA GLU A 40 1.98 -11.18 -1.98
C GLU A 40 1.05 -10.74 -3.11
N LEU A 41 0.14 -9.78 -2.85
CA LEU A 41 -0.74 -9.21 -3.88
C LEU A 41 0.04 -8.54 -5.01
N THR A 42 1.17 -7.91 -4.70
CA THR A 42 2.03 -7.22 -5.68
C THR A 42 3.03 -8.15 -6.38
N GLY A 43 3.14 -9.41 -5.94
CA GLY A 43 4.19 -10.33 -6.39
C GLY A 43 5.61 -9.91 -5.95
N LEU A 44 5.74 -9.00 -4.98
CA LEU A 44 7.01 -8.50 -4.47
C LEU A 44 7.42 -9.21 -3.19
N SER A 45 8.71 -9.09 -2.85
CA SER A 45 9.15 -9.38 -1.49
C SER A 45 8.56 -8.36 -0.52
N LYS A 46 8.34 -8.77 0.74
CA LYS A 46 7.87 -7.89 1.82
C LYS A 46 8.74 -6.62 1.97
N ARG A 47 10.07 -6.77 1.81
CA ARG A 47 11.01 -5.65 1.86
C ARG A 47 10.76 -4.66 0.71
N ALA A 48 10.71 -5.16 -0.52
CA ALA A 48 10.50 -4.33 -1.70
C ALA A 48 9.15 -3.60 -1.68
N PHE A 49 8.10 -4.27 -1.18
CA PHE A 49 6.79 -3.63 -0.97
C PHE A 49 6.89 -2.43 -0.02
N ILE A 50 7.52 -2.61 1.15
CA ILE A 50 7.68 -1.54 2.16
C ILE A 50 8.52 -0.38 1.60
N GLU A 51 9.61 -0.67 0.90
CA GLU A 51 10.46 0.36 0.26
C GLU A 51 9.69 1.20 -0.76
N LEU A 52 8.70 0.61 -1.44
CA LEU A 52 7.89 1.30 -2.45
C LEU A 52 6.69 2.05 -1.89
N LEU A 53 6.28 1.85 -0.63
CA LEU A 53 5.10 2.52 -0.05
C LEU A 53 5.17 4.05 -0.18
N GLY A 54 6.36 4.63 0.02
CA GLY A 54 6.57 6.08 -0.11
C GLY A 54 6.27 6.63 -1.51
N LYS A 55 6.43 5.83 -2.57
CA LYS A 55 6.08 6.23 -3.96
C LYS A 55 4.57 6.39 -4.14
N TYR A 56 3.77 5.63 -3.39
CA TYR A 56 2.31 5.60 -3.50
C TYR A 56 1.62 6.44 -2.41
N ASN A 57 2.36 7.35 -1.78
CA ASN A 57 1.87 8.29 -0.76
C ASN A 57 1.16 7.61 0.42
N VAL A 58 1.56 6.38 0.75
CA VAL A 58 1.11 5.67 1.95
C VAL A 58 2.16 5.86 3.03
N SER A 59 1.74 6.45 4.15
CA SER A 59 2.64 6.61 5.29
C SER A 59 2.93 5.25 5.92
N VAL A 60 4.21 4.96 6.15
CA VAL A 60 4.63 3.75 6.88
C VAL A 60 4.51 3.94 8.40
N PHE A 61 4.37 5.19 8.84
CA PHE A 61 4.16 5.62 10.22
C PHE A 61 2.71 6.11 10.33
N GLY A 62 1.97 5.69 11.35
CA GLY A 62 0.52 5.90 11.45
C GLY A 62 0.05 7.32 11.09
N ASP A 63 -1.10 7.40 10.40
CA ASP A 63 -1.63 8.65 9.85
C ASP A 63 -2.34 9.53 10.89
N SER A 64 -2.46 9.10 12.14
CA SER A 64 -3.19 9.87 13.12
C SER A 64 -2.29 10.91 13.80
N LEU A 65 -2.81 12.13 13.94
CA LEU A 65 -2.22 13.14 14.81
C LEU A 65 -1.99 12.61 16.24
N ASP A 66 -2.76 11.61 16.66
CA ASP A 66 -2.65 11.01 17.97
C ASP A 66 -1.46 10.05 18.08
N ASP A 67 -1.13 9.31 17.02
CA ASP A 67 0.10 8.52 16.93
C ASP A 67 1.33 9.43 16.94
N LEU A 68 1.30 10.52 16.17
CA LEU A 68 2.37 11.52 16.18
C LEU A 68 2.57 12.15 17.57
N LYS A 69 1.48 12.48 18.27
CA LYS A 69 1.56 13.00 19.65
C LYS A 69 2.11 11.96 20.62
N SER A 70 1.72 10.70 20.47
CA SER A 70 2.24 9.60 21.28
C SER A 70 3.74 9.41 21.08
N ASP A 71 4.22 9.44 19.84
CA ASP A 71 5.64 9.30 19.53
C ASP A 71 6.47 10.47 20.10
N ILE A 72 5.95 11.71 20.01
CA ILE A 72 6.59 12.89 20.63
C ILE A 72 6.60 12.78 22.16
N ALA A 73 5.54 12.26 22.78
CA ALA A 73 5.43 12.16 24.24
C ALA A 73 6.36 11.07 24.83
N ASN A 74 6.78 10.10 24.03
CA ASN A 74 7.61 8.98 24.45
C ASN A 74 9.10 9.10 24.01
N ALA A 75 9.50 10.23 23.42
CA ALA A 75 10.88 10.56 23.02
C ALA A 75 11.61 11.39 24.08
#